data_AF-A0A351CL80-F1
#
_entry.id   AF-A0A351CL80-F1
#
_cell.length_a   1.000
_cell.length_b   1.000
_cell.length_c   1.000
_cell.angle_alpha   90.00
_cell.angle_beta   90.00
_cell.angle_gamma   90.00
#
_symmetry.space_group_name_H-M   'P 1'
#
loop_
_entity.id
_entity.type
_entity.pdbx_description
1 polymer ?
#
loop_
_entity_poly.entity_id
_entity_poly.type
_entity_poly.pdbx_seq_one_letter_code
_entity_poly.pdbx_strand_id
1 'polypeptide(L)'
;MELSSTYQKIEDLKSRSSVLSLHLDLEEKQGRLEEVLLEMENPDIWSNQDIAQALGQEKARLESVCNTFEHVNYILKDAEELLNMAQSEDDKATANSLIKDLEAIELSIANLEFEKM
;
A
#
# COMPACT_ATOMS: atom_id res chain seq x y z
N MET A 1 -10.90 23.11 15.17
CA MET A 1 -9.54 22.85 14.65
C MET A 1 -9.58 23.08 13.14
N GLU A 2 -8.62 23.75 12.52
CA GLU A 2 -8.58 23.82 11.06
C GLU A 2 -7.93 22.54 10.52
N LEU A 3 -8.71 21.72 9.82
CA LEU A 3 -8.28 20.43 9.24
C LEU A 3 -8.16 20.47 7.71
N SER A 4 -8.29 21.65 7.10
CA SER A 4 -8.25 21.86 5.65
C SER A 4 -6.97 21.32 5.02
N SER A 5 -5.82 21.50 5.68
CA SER A 5 -4.54 20.95 5.23
C SER A 5 -4.51 19.42 5.24
N THR A 6 -5.20 18.79 6.19
CA THR A 6 -5.26 17.33 6.31
C THR A 6 -6.14 16.72 5.21
N TYR A 7 -7.28 17.35 4.90
CA TYR A 7 -8.09 16.96 3.73
C TYR A 7 -7.29 17.07 2.43
N GLN A 8 -6.57 18.18 2.23
CA GLN A 8 -5.74 18.36 1.04
C GLN A 8 -4.64 17.30 0.91
N LYS A 9 -4.04 16.90 2.05
CA LYS A 9 -3.03 15.85 2.10
C LYS A 9 -3.60 14.49 1.71
N ILE A 10 -4.81 14.14 2.16
CA ILE A 10 -5.47 12.89 1.78
C ILE A 10 -5.65 12.82 0.26
N GLU A 11 -6.16 13.89 -0.35
CA GLU A 11 -6.38 13.95 -1.80
C GLU A 11 -5.07 13.88 -2.60
N ASP A 12 -4.02 14.56 -2.16
CA ASP A 12 -2.68 14.46 -2.76
C ASP A 12 -2.15 13.02 -2.73
N LEU A 13 -2.20 12.38 -1.55
CA LEU A 13 -1.71 11.00 -1.37
C LEU A 13 -2.53 10.00 -2.19
N LYS A 14 -3.86 10.16 -2.29
CA LYS A 14 -4.71 9.34 -3.17
C LYS A 14 -4.27 9.49 -4.64
N SER A 15 -4.04 10.72 -5.09
CA SER A 15 -3.61 10.99 -6.47
C SER A 15 -2.25 10.36 -6.76
N ARG A 16 -1.26 10.56 -5.88
CA ARG A 16 0.08 9.98 -6.01
C ARG A 16 0.06 8.46 -6.00
N SER A 17 -0.66 7.86 -5.05
CA SER A 17 -0.83 6.39 -4.98
C SER A 17 -1.44 5.85 -6.28
N SER A 18 -2.47 6.49 -6.81
CA SER A 18 -3.12 6.06 -8.06
C SER A 18 -2.22 6.20 -9.29
N VAL A 19 -1.41 7.25 -9.39
CA VAL A 19 -0.46 7.40 -10.50
C VAL A 19 0.64 6.34 -10.39
N LEU A 20 1.13 6.11 -9.18
CA LEU A 20 2.20 5.15 -8.93
C LEU A 20 1.75 3.71 -9.17
N SER A 21 0.50 3.36 -8.81
CA SER A 21 -0.03 2.01 -9.05
C SER A 21 -0.14 1.69 -10.55
N LEU A 22 -0.53 2.68 -11.37
CA LEU A 22 -0.55 2.56 -12.83
C LEU A 22 0.87 2.44 -13.40
N HIS A 23 1.79 3.29 -12.96
CA HIS A 23 3.18 3.24 -13.43
C HIS A 23 3.90 1.94 -13.04
N LEU A 24 3.47 1.31 -11.94
CA LEU A 24 4.02 0.06 -11.45
C LEU A 24 3.28 -1.18 -11.94
N ASP A 25 2.31 -1.07 -12.85
CA ASP A 25 1.50 -2.21 -13.30
C ASP A 25 1.02 -3.06 -12.11
N LEU A 26 0.51 -2.39 -11.07
CA LEU A 26 0.20 -3.04 -9.78
C LEU A 26 -0.76 -4.23 -9.97
N GLU A 27 -1.75 -4.07 -10.84
CA GLU A 27 -2.71 -5.13 -11.17
C GLU A 27 -2.03 -6.36 -11.76
N GLU A 28 -1.07 -6.18 -12.67
CA GLU A 28 -0.29 -7.28 -13.24
C GLU A 28 0.57 -7.96 -12.17
N LYS A 29 1.17 -7.19 -11.25
CA LYS A 29 1.98 -7.73 -10.15
C LYS A 29 1.15 -8.50 -9.13
N GLN A 30 -0.08 -8.05 -8.88
CA GLN A 30 -1.03 -8.78 -8.04
C GLN A 30 -1.42 -10.11 -8.70
N GLY A 31 -1.75 -10.10 -9.99
CA GLY A 31 -2.01 -11.32 -10.75
C GLY A 31 -0.82 -12.29 -10.74
N ARG A 32 0.41 -11.79 -10.95
CA ARG A 32 1.62 -12.61 -10.87
C ARG A 32 1.86 -13.16 -9.48
N LEU A 33 1.56 -12.40 -8.42
CA LEU A 33 1.69 -12.88 -7.05
C LEU A 33 0.73 -14.05 -6.78
N GLU A 34 -0.52 -13.95 -7.25
CA GLU A 34 -1.50 -15.04 -7.15
C GLU A 34 -1.01 -16.30 -7.90
N GLU A 35 -0.49 -16.14 -9.11
CA GLU A 35 0.10 -17.25 -9.87
C GLU A 35 1.28 -17.90 -9.13
N VAL A 36 2.22 -17.10 -8.62
CA VAL A 36 3.38 -17.60 -7.88
C VAL A 36 2.93 -18.37 -6.63
N LEU A 37 1.93 -17.87 -5.91
CA LEU A 37 1.36 -18.56 -4.75
C LEU A 37 0.76 -19.91 -5.15
N LEU A 38 0.01 -19.98 -6.25
CA LEU A 38 -0.57 -21.22 -6.78
C LEU A 38 0.51 -22.20 -7.24
N GLU A 39 1.55 -21.73 -7.93
CA GLU A 39 2.70 -22.55 -8.33
C GLU A 39 3.37 -23.16 -7.09
N MET A 40 3.54 -22.37 -6.02
CA MET A 40 4.12 -22.84 -4.75
C MET A 40 3.24 -23.85 -3.99
N GLU A 41 1.97 -24.06 -4.35
CA GLU A 41 1.17 -25.15 -3.78
C GLU A 41 1.53 -26.51 -4.37
N ASN A 42 2.24 -26.55 -5.50
CA ASN A 42 2.62 -27.80 -6.16
C ASN A 42 3.80 -28.50 -5.43
N PRO A 43 3.63 -29.72 -4.88
CA PRO A 43 4.71 -30.46 -4.22
C PRO A 43 5.90 -30.80 -5.13
N ASP A 44 5.70 -30.87 -6.45
CA ASP A 44 6.78 -31.13 -7.41
C ASP A 44 7.75 -29.94 -7.50
N ILE A 45 7.27 -28.70 -7.28
CA ILE A 45 8.10 -27.49 -7.25
C ILE A 45 9.03 -27.53 -6.03
N TRP A 46 8.53 -27.98 -4.87
CA TRP A 46 9.34 -28.13 -3.66
C TRP A 46 10.45 -29.18 -3.81
N SER A 47 10.27 -30.14 -4.72
CA SER A 47 11.29 -31.15 -5.04
C SER A 47 12.44 -30.58 -5.88
N ASN A 48 12.27 -29.41 -6.51
CA ASN A 48 13.29 -28.70 -7.25
C ASN A 48 13.73 -27.42 -6.50
N GLN A 49 14.88 -27.51 -5.83
CA GLN A 49 15.41 -26.45 -4.97
C GLN A 49 15.60 -25.11 -5.71
N ASP A 50 16.09 -25.14 -6.95
CA ASP A 50 16.37 -23.92 -7.72
C ASP A 50 15.07 -23.17 -8.08
N ILE A 51 14.03 -23.91 -8.49
CA ILE A 51 12.72 -23.35 -8.82
C ILE A 51 12.03 -22.80 -7.56
N ALA A 52 12.02 -23.58 -6.47
CA ALA A 52 11.42 -23.15 -5.21
C ALA A 52 12.09 -21.88 -4.65
N GLN A 53 13.42 -21.77 -4.77
CA GLN A 53 14.15 -20.58 -4.35
C GLN A 53 13.83 -19.37 -5.24
N ALA A 54 13.78 -19.55 -6.56
CA ALA A 54 13.45 -18.47 -7.48
C ALA A 54 12.03 -17.93 -7.23
N LEU A 55 11.03 -18.82 -7.09
CA LEU A 55 9.65 -18.44 -6.78
C LEU A 55 9.54 -17.78 -5.40
N GLY A 56 10.28 -18.26 -4.40
CA GLY A 56 10.30 -17.63 -3.08
C GLY A 56 10.84 -16.20 -3.10
N GLN A 57 11.87 -15.92 -3.91
CA GLN A 57 12.41 -14.58 -4.10
C GLN A 57 11.45 -13.68 -4.88
N GLU A 58 10.84 -14.22 -5.94
CA GLU A 58 9.84 -13.51 -6.73
C GLU A 58 8.63 -13.13 -5.86
N LYS A 59 8.10 -14.10 -5.11
CA LYS A 59 7.02 -13.90 -4.13
C LYS A 59 7.35 -12.77 -3.16
N ALA A 60 8.50 -12.82 -2.49
CA ALA A 60 8.87 -11.82 -1.49
C ALA A 60 8.92 -10.40 -2.09
N ARG A 61 9.43 -10.27 -3.33
CA ARG A 61 9.47 -9.00 -4.04
C ARG A 61 8.07 -8.49 -4.41
N LEU A 62 7.20 -9.37 -4.92
CA LEU A 62 5.84 -9.02 -5.30
C LEU A 62 4.99 -8.68 -4.07
N GLU A 63 5.04 -9.49 -3.02
CA GLU A 63 4.34 -9.25 -1.74
C GLU A 63 4.74 -7.91 -1.13
N SER A 64 6.04 -7.57 -1.14
CA SER A 64 6.50 -6.30 -0.60
C SER A 64 5.80 -5.12 -1.27
N VAL A 65 5.69 -5.13 -2.61
CA VAL A 65 5.04 -4.03 -3.35
C VAL A 65 3.53 -4.07 -3.16
N CYS A 66 2.89 -5.23 -3.39
CA CYS A 66 1.45 -5.39 -3.32
C CYS A 66 0.89 -5.04 -1.93
N ASN A 67 1.53 -5.53 -0.86
CA ASN A 67 1.08 -5.29 0.51
C ASN A 67 1.26 -3.82 0.92
N THR A 68 2.32 -3.13 0.45
CA THR A 68 2.46 -1.70 0.70
C THR A 68 1.31 -0.91 0.06
N PHE A 69 0.94 -1.22 -1.19
CA PHE A 69 -0.20 -0.57 -1.84
C PHE A 69 -1.53 -0.90 -1.17
N GLU A 70 -1.73 -2.15 -0.75
CA GLU A 70 -2.94 -2.54 -0.02
C GLU A 70 -3.08 -1.72 1.26
N HIS A 71 -1.99 -1.59 2.04
CA HIS A 71 -1.97 -0.80 3.27
C HIS A 71 -2.24 0.69 3.02
N VAL A 72 -1.57 1.28 2.01
CA VAL A 72 -1.78 2.67 1.58
C VAL A 72 -3.24 2.92 1.20
N ASN A 73 -3.81 2.05 0.37
CA ASN A 73 -5.18 2.19 -0.09
C ASN A 73 -6.19 2.02 1.05
N TYR A 74 -5.93 1.09 1.98
CA TYR A 74 -6.78 0.89 3.15
C TYR A 74 -6.86 2.16 4.01
N ILE A 75 -5.72 2.76 4.37
CA ILE A 75 -5.70 3.97 5.18
C ILE A 75 -6.36 5.14 4.44
N LEU A 76 -6.01 5.37 3.17
CA LEU A 76 -6.52 6.51 2.42
C LEU A 76 -8.02 6.43 2.08
N LYS A 77 -8.57 5.21 1.98
CA LYS A 77 -9.99 4.99 1.72
C LYS A 77 -10.86 5.52 2.86
N ASP A 78 -10.46 5.26 4.10
CA ASP A 78 -11.25 5.60 5.28
C ASP A 78 -10.84 6.94 5.91
N ALA A 79 -9.66 7.48 5.55
CA ALA A 79 -9.10 8.69 6.14
C ALA A 79 -10.04 9.90 6.10
N GLU A 80 -10.73 10.13 4.98
CA GLU A 80 -11.60 11.30 4.82
C GLU A 80 -12.85 11.21 5.72
N GLU A 81 -13.46 10.03 5.79
CA GLU A 81 -14.62 9.77 6.65
C GLU A 81 -14.24 9.87 8.12
N LEU A 82 -13.12 9.25 8.51
CA LEU A 82 -12.58 9.32 9.88
C LEU A 82 -12.25 10.75 10.30
N LEU A 83 -11.66 11.55 9.40
CA LEU A 83 -11.35 12.94 9.68
C LEU A 83 -12.62 13.79 9.87
N ASN A 84 -13.65 13.53 9.07
CA ASN A 84 -14.93 14.22 9.15
C ASN A 84 -15.67 13.89 10.46
N MET A 85 -15.69 12.61 10.85
CA MET A 85 -16.22 12.18 12.14
C MET A 85 -15.47 12.86 13.31
N ALA A 86 -14.13 12.80 13.29
CA ALA A 86 -13.30 13.42 14.32
C ALA A 86 -13.52 14.94 14.41
N GLN A 87 -13.70 15.62 13.27
CA GLN A 87 -14.02 17.05 13.23
C GLN A 87 -15.39 17.34 13.84
N SER A 88 -16.40 16.55 13.49
CA SER A 88 -17.79 16.71 13.96
C SER A 88 -17.93 16.46 15.45
N GLU A 89 -17.13 15.55 16.01
CA GLU A 89 -17.13 15.19 17.43
C GLU A 89 -16.13 16.02 18.28
N ASP A 90 -15.37 16.94 17.66
CA ASP A 90 -14.20 17.62 18.25
C ASP A 90 -13.18 16.64 18.88
N ASP A 91 -13.09 15.42 18.34
CA ASP A 91 -12.16 14.38 18.76
C ASP A 91 -10.76 14.62 18.18
N LYS A 92 -10.00 15.41 18.92
CA LYS A 92 -8.60 15.74 18.58
C LYS A 92 -7.68 14.54 18.66
N ALA A 93 -8.00 13.52 19.46
CA ALA A 93 -7.14 12.35 19.60
C ALA A 93 -7.17 11.53 18.30
N THR A 94 -8.37 11.28 17.77
CA THR A 94 -8.56 10.58 16.49
C THR A 94 -7.96 11.37 15.33
N ALA A 95 -8.21 12.69 15.27
CA ALA A 95 -7.61 13.54 14.23
C ALA A 95 -6.07 13.49 14.24
N ASN A 96 -5.45 13.57 15.43
CA ASN A 96 -3.99 13.48 15.56
C ASN A 96 -3.44 12.08 15.24
N SER A 97 -4.19 11.01 15.53
CA SER A 97 -3.81 9.66 15.11
C SER A 97 -3.77 9.56 13.60
N LEU A 98 -4.83 10.02 12.93
CA LEU A 98 -4.92 9.98 11.48
C LEU A 98 -3.81 10.80 10.81
N ILE A 99 -3.44 11.96 11.36
CA ILE A 99 -2.32 12.76 10.83
C ILE A 99 -1.01 11.95 10.82
N LYS A 100 -0.74 11.17 11.89
CA LYS A 100 0.45 10.30 11.96
C LYS A 100 0.38 9.17 10.95
N ASP A 101 -0.80 8.57 10.76
CA ASP A 101 -1.00 7.52 9.77
C ASP A 101 -0.74 8.08 8.35
N LEU A 102 -1.22 9.29 8.05
CA LEU A 102 -0.96 9.96 6.78
C LEU A 102 0.51 10.32 6.58
N GLU A 103 1.25 10.67 7.63
CA GLU A 103 2.72 10.84 7.56
C GLU A 103 3.44 9.52 7.24
N ALA A 104 3.03 8.41 7.85
CA ALA A 104 3.59 7.09 7.56
C ALA A 104 3.29 6.63 6.12
N ILE A 105 2.07 6.89 5.62
CA ILE A 105 1.69 6.61 4.24
C ILE A 105 2.48 7.47 3.26
N GLU A 106 2.66 8.75 3.54
CA GLU A 106 3.46 9.64 2.70
C GLU A 106 4.90 9.14 2.54
N LEU A 107 5.52 8.68 3.63
CA LEU A 107 6.86 8.07 3.59
C LEU A 107 6.87 6.77 2.77
N SER A 108 5.83 5.95 2.90
CA SER A 108 5.71 4.68 2.15
C SER A 108 5.59 4.93 0.64
N ILE A 109 4.76 5.89 0.24
CA ILE A 109 4.63 6.32 -1.16
C ILE A 109 5.97 6.89 -1.67
N ALA A 110 6.61 7.77 -0.89
CA ALA A 110 7.90 8.34 -1.28
C ALA A 110 8.99 7.27 -1.48
N ASN A 111 9.05 6.26 -0.61
CA ASN A 111 10.00 5.16 -0.77
C ASN A 111 9.76 4.36 -2.07
N LEU A 112 8.51 4.06 -2.39
CA LEU A 112 8.15 3.38 -3.64
C LEU A 112 8.47 4.24 -4.88
N GLU A 113 8.32 5.56 -4.79
CA GLU A 113 8.73 6.51 -5.84
C GLU A 113 10.26 6.51 -6.03
N PHE A 114 11.03 6.47 -4.93
CA PHE A 114 12.50 6.48 -4.96
C PHE A 114 13.14 5.19 -5.45
N GLU A 115 12.58 4.02 -5.14
CA GLU A 115 13.07 2.74 -5.68
C GLU A 115 12.98 2.65 -7.22
N LYS A 116 12.41 3.66 -7.87
CA LYS A 116 12.13 3.71 -9.30
C LYS A 116 12.77 4.88 -10.05
N MET A 117 13.49 5.77 -9.35
CA MET A 117 14.41 6.74 -9.97
C MET A 117 15.77 6.10 -10.24
#